data_AF-A0A932ZP99-F1
#
_entry.id   AF-A0A932ZP99-F1
#
_cell.length_a   1.000
_cell.length_b   1.000
_cell.length_c   1.000
_cell.angle_alpha   90.00
_cell.angle_beta   90.00
_cell.angle_gamma   90.00
#
_symmetry.space_group_name_H-M   'P 1'
#
loop_
_entity.id
_entity.type
_entity.pdbx_description
1 polymer ?
#
loop_
_entity_poly.entity_id
_entity_poly.type
_entity_poly.pdbx_seq_one_letter_code
_entity_poly.pdbx_strand_id
1 'polypeptide(L)' 'MKIDPKDFVRAKVNRKVSPGEMLRALRELQEMTQAELARKSRIPQSNISAMEPGQRNIGR' A
#
# COMPACT_ATOMS: atom_id res chain seq x y z
N MET A 1 14.00 -22.59 18.08
CA MET A 1 12.94 -23.01 17.14
C MET A 1 13.51 -22.90 15.72
N LYS A 2 13.61 -24.00 14.97
CA LYS A 2 14.04 -23.97 13.56
C LYS A 2 12.78 -23.94 12.70
N ILE A 3 12.65 -22.95 11.83
CA ILE A 3 11.53 -22.86 10.88
C ILE A 3 11.98 -23.56 9.59
N ASP A 4 11.23 -24.56 9.14
CA ASP A 4 11.56 -25.35 7.96
C ASP A 4 10.66 -24.94 6.76
N PRO A 5 11.21 -24.44 5.65
CA PRO A 5 10.41 -23.91 4.55
C PRO A 5 9.41 -24.89 3.89
N LYS A 6 9.63 -26.20 4.00
CA LYS A 6 8.68 -27.22 3.48
C LYS A 6 7.38 -27.29 4.29
N ASP A 7 7.37 -26.76 5.50
CA ASP A 7 6.16 -26.71 6.34
C ASP A 7 5.29 -25.47 6.01
N PHE A 8 5.75 -24.58 5.13
CA PHE A 8 4.96 -23.44 4.69
C PHE A 8 3.86 -23.86 3.70
N VAL A 9 2.64 -23.45 3.98
CA VAL A 9 1.51 -23.52 3.06
C VAL A 9 1.27 -22.18 2.39
N ARG A 10 0.70 -22.18 1.18
CA ARG A 10 0.30 -20.92 0.53
C ARG A 10 -0.73 -20.20 1.39
N ALA A 11 -0.45 -18.93 1.70
CA ALA A 11 -1.43 -18.08 2.35
C ALA A 11 -2.69 -17.97 1.48
N LYS A 12 -3.86 -18.15 2.09
CA LYS A 12 -5.14 -17.94 1.42
C LYS A 12 -5.35 -16.46 1.18
N VAL A 13 -5.29 -16.04 -0.09
CA VAL A 13 -5.55 -14.65 -0.47
C VAL A 13 -7.05 -14.47 -0.66
N ASN A 14 -7.72 -13.78 0.27
CA ASN A 14 -9.17 -13.56 0.22
C ASN A 14 -9.56 -12.54 -0.87
N ARG A 15 -8.67 -11.60 -1.19
CA ARG A 15 -8.87 -10.61 -2.26
C ARG A 15 -7.51 -10.14 -2.79
N LYS A 16 -7.38 -10.04 -4.11
CA LYS A 16 -6.22 -9.41 -4.74
C LYS A 16 -6.35 -7.89 -4.59
N VAL A 17 -5.40 -7.26 -3.90
CA VAL A 17 -5.34 -5.80 -3.71
C VAL A 17 -3.95 -5.34 -4.10
N SER A 18 -3.86 -4.31 -4.93
CA SER A 18 -2.59 -3.68 -5.29
C SER A 18 -2.08 -2.79 -4.15
N PRO A 19 -0.76 -2.51 -4.09
CA PRO A 19 -0.22 -1.57 -3.10
C PRO A 19 -0.87 -0.16 -3.18
N GLY A 20 -1.23 0.30 -4.38
CA GLY A 20 -1.90 1.60 -4.59
C GLY A 20 -3.31 1.63 -4.03
N GLU A 21 -4.09 0.57 -4.25
CA GLU A 21 -5.43 0.42 -3.65
C GLU A 21 -5.35 0.36 -2.13
N MET A 22 -4.35 -0.34 -1.58
CA MET A 22 -4.14 -0.41 -0.12
C MET A 22 -3.73 0.95 0.46
N LEU A 23 -2.85 1.69 -0.24
CA LEU A 23 -2.46 3.05 0.15
C LEU A 23 -3.69 3.96 0.26
N ARG A 24 -4.57 3.94 -0.75
CA ARG A 24 -5.82 4.70 -0.76
C ARG A 24 -6.74 4.28 0.38
N ALA A 25 -6.95 2.97 0.56
CA ALA A 25 -7.84 2.45 1.59
C ALA A 25 -7.40 2.86 3.00
N LEU A 26 -6.09 2.76 3.29
CA LEU A 26 -5.53 3.20 4.57
C LEU A 26 -5.63 4.72 4.76
N ARG A 27 -5.41 5.51 3.71
CA ARG A 27 -5.56 6.97 3.77
C ARG A 27 -7.00 7.37 4.10
N GLU A 28 -7.98 6.77 3.43
CA GLU A 28 -9.41 7.04 3.65
C GLU A 28 -9.87 6.57 5.04
N LEU A 29 -9.38 5.41 5.50
CA LEU A 29 -9.65 4.91 6.87
C LEU A 29 -9.14 5.87 7.96
N GLN A 30 -8.09 6.63 7.66
CA GLN A 30 -7.52 7.64 8.55
C GLN A 30 -8.10 9.05 8.30
N GLU A 31 -9.15 9.16 7.48
CA GLU A 31 -9.83 10.42 7.14
C GLU A 31 -8.89 11.49 6.56
N MET A 32 -7.84 11.06 5.86
CA MET A 32 -6.86 11.98 5.27
C MET A 32 -7.15 12.26 3.80
N THR A 33 -6.97 13.51 3.40
CA THR A 33 -6.80 13.90 2.00
C THR A 33 -5.43 13.47 1.48
N GLN A 34 -5.25 13.38 0.15
CA GLN A 34 -3.94 13.13 -0.45
C GLN A 34 -2.91 14.20 -0.06
N ALA A 35 -3.36 15.46 0.12
CA ALA A 35 -2.51 16.56 0.55
C ALA A 35 -2.04 16.42 2.02
N GLU A 36 -2.90 15.93 2.91
CA GLU A 36 -2.53 15.64 4.30
C GLU A 36 -1.55 14.49 4.41
N LEU A 37 -1.79 13.41 3.65
CA LEU A 37 -0.85 12.31 3.57
C LEU A 37 0.50 12.78 3.03
N ALA A 38 0.51 13.60 1.98
CA ALA A 38 1.72 14.19 1.41
C ALA A 38 2.56 14.94 2.46
N ARG A 39 1.90 15.81 3.24
CA ARG A 39 2.55 16.57 4.32
C ARG A 39 3.11 15.66 5.40
N LYS A 40 2.33 14.67 5.87
CA LYS A 40 2.73 13.74 6.93
C LYS A 40 3.87 12.80 6.51
N SER A 41 3.85 12.31 5.26
CA SER A 41 4.83 11.34 4.77
C SER A 41 6.05 11.98 4.11
N ARG A 42 6.05 13.31 3.89
CA ARG A 42 7.06 14.04 3.09
C ARG A 42 7.19 13.49 1.67
N ILE A 43 6.09 13.03 1.10
CA ILE A 43 6.00 12.57 -0.29
C ILE A 43 5.22 13.64 -1.07
N PRO A 44 5.65 14.05 -2.28
CA PRO A 44 4.86 14.95 -3.11
C PRO A 44 3.44 14.42 -3.33
N GLN A 45 2.43 15.29 -3.23
CA GLN A 45 1.03 14.88 -3.44
C GLN A 45 0.81 14.29 -4.85
N SER A 46 1.54 14.77 -5.86
CA SER A 46 1.56 14.20 -7.22
C SER A 46 2.04 12.75 -7.27
N ASN A 47 2.95 12.34 -6.40
CA ASN A 47 3.36 10.94 -6.31
C ASN A 47 2.22 10.11 -5.71
N ILE A 48 1.55 10.60 -4.67
CA ILE A 48 0.40 9.90 -4.06
C ILE A 48 -0.72 9.74 -5.08
N SER A 49 -1.06 10.80 -5.82
CA SER A 49 -2.09 10.75 -6.85
C SER A 49 -1.76 9.77 -8.00
N ALA A 50 -0.48 9.54 -8.30
CA ALA A 50 -0.05 8.55 -9.29
C ALA A 50 0.04 7.13 -8.69
N MET A 51 0.39 6.99 -7.41
CA MET A 51 0.51 5.69 -6.74
C MET A 51 -0.84 5.03 -6.47
N GLU A 52 -1.83 5.78 -6.00
CA GLU A 52 -3.16 5.24 -5.65
C GLU A 52 -3.88 4.50 -6.80
N PRO A 53 -3.93 5.03 -8.03
CA PRO A 53 -4.49 4.31 -9.18
C PRO A 53 -3.50 3.31 -9.81
N GLY A 54 -2.29 3.16 -9.26
CA GLY A 54 -1.25 2.28 -9.79
C GLY A 54 -0.53 2.80 -11.05
N GLN A 55 -0.66 4.09 -11.38
CA GLN A 55 0.12 4.71 -12.47
C GLN A 55 1.62 4.77 -12.16
N ARG A 56 1.99 4.81 -10.87
CA ARG A 56 3.37 4.79 -10.39
C ARG A 56 3.58 3.72 -9.32
N ASN A 57 4.66 2.96 -9.44
CA ASN A 57 5.02 1.94 -8.46
C ASN A 57 5.54 2.56 -7.15
N ILE A 58 5.35 1.84 -6.05
CA ILE A 58 5.93 2.16 -4.74
C ILE A 58 7.30 1.48 -4.64
N GLY A 59 8.36 2.25 -4.40
CA GLY A 59 9.69 1.70 -4.03
C GLY A 59 10.55 1.12 -5.16
N ARG A 60 10.36 1.56 -6.41
CA ARG A 60 11.29 1.29 -7.51
C ARG A 60 12.00 2.55 -7.96
#